data_AF-A0A533VK10-F1
#
_entry.id   AF-A0A533VK10-F1
#
_cell.length_a   1.000
_cell.length_b   1.000
_cell.length_c   1.000
_cell.angle_alpha   90.00
_cell.angle_beta   90.00
_cell.angle_gamma   90.00
#
_symmetry.space_group_name_H-M   'P 1'
#
loop_
_entity.id
_entity.type
_entity.pdbx_description
1 polymer ?
#
loop_
_entity_poly.entity_id
_entity_poly.type
_entity_poly.pdbx_seq_one_letter_code
_entity_poly.pdbx_strand_id
1 'polypeptide(L)'
;MKRSKSEEKVLELVVREFRRVGILLESDSRLPSVTAIVVGRPLRGSWWGHPSGRRIWRVLNRFWRRRDVLTTKLVSGKVTFVHRRLWSQFLAVSTSREEWQIASLSSKASTLLRVVDRKGEIRTDAKGLLKRGVPKAARELEK
;
A
#
# COMPACT_ATOMS: atom_id res chain seq x y z
N MET A 1 7.27 -12.08 -29.03
CA MET A 1 7.49 -10.63 -29.29
C MET A 1 6.23 -9.75 -29.08
N LYS A 2 5.05 -10.08 -29.64
CA LYS A 2 3.83 -9.22 -29.56
C LYS A 2 3.29 -8.96 -28.13
N ARG A 3 3.25 -9.98 -27.25
CA ARG A 3 2.74 -9.83 -25.86
C ARG A 3 3.60 -8.89 -24.99
N SER A 4 4.92 -8.93 -25.16
CA SER A 4 5.85 -8.06 -24.42
C SER A 4 5.68 -6.59 -24.79
N LYS A 5 5.51 -6.26 -26.08
CA LYS A 5 5.18 -4.89 -26.52
C LYS A 5 3.84 -4.38 -25.99
N SER A 6 2.83 -5.27 -25.90
CA SER A 6 1.53 -4.91 -25.32
C SER A 6 1.61 -4.63 -23.82
N GLU A 7 2.38 -5.42 -23.08
CA GLU A 7 2.60 -5.21 -21.65
C GLU A 7 3.41 -3.95 -21.35
N GLU A 8 4.39 -3.62 -22.20
CA GLU A 8 5.13 -2.36 -22.10
C GLU A 8 4.20 -1.15 -22.20
N LYS A 9 3.37 -1.12 -23.25
CA LYS A 9 2.41 -0.03 -23.46
C LYS A 9 1.47 0.14 -22.28
N VAL A 10 1.07 -0.96 -21.65
CA VAL A 10 0.18 -0.92 -20.48
C VAL A 10 0.91 -0.41 -19.25
N LEU A 11 2.16 -0.81 -19.03
CA LEU A 11 3.00 -0.26 -17.97
C LEU A 11 3.21 1.24 -18.16
N GLU A 12 3.45 1.70 -19.38
CA GLU A 12 3.55 3.13 -19.70
C GLU A 12 2.26 3.89 -19.35
N LEU A 13 1.09 3.31 -19.66
CA LEU A 13 -0.20 3.88 -19.26
C LEU A 13 -0.35 3.97 -17.74
N VAL A 14 0.03 2.91 -17.01
CA VAL A 14 0.04 2.91 -15.53
C VAL A 14 0.96 4.00 -15.00
N VAL A 15 2.18 4.11 -15.53
CA VAL A 15 3.17 5.12 -15.09
C VAL A 15 2.67 6.54 -15.40
N ARG A 16 2.08 6.76 -16.58
CA ARG A 16 1.50 8.05 -16.95
C ARG A 16 0.40 8.46 -16.00
N GLU A 17 -0.52 7.55 -15.72
CA GLU A 17 -1.63 7.81 -14.81
C GLU A 17 -1.15 7.99 -13.37
N PHE A 18 -0.17 7.22 -12.94
CA PHE A 18 0.46 7.34 -11.63
C PHE A 18 1.13 8.70 -11.43
N ARG A 19 1.82 9.23 -12.45
CA ARG A 19 2.41 10.58 -12.39
C ARG A 19 1.32 11.65 -12.27
N ARG A 20 0.24 11.51 -13.05
CA ARG A 20 -0.90 12.43 -13.07
C ARG A 20 -1.62 12.46 -11.72
N VAL A 21 -2.10 11.30 -11.25
CA VAL A 21 -2.91 11.19 -10.02
C VAL A 21 -2.05 11.25 -8.76
N GLY A 22 -0.87 10.63 -8.77
CA GLY A 22 0.06 10.56 -7.64
C GLY A 22 -0.19 9.39 -6.69
N ILE A 23 -1.42 8.86 -6.66
CA ILE A 23 -1.81 7.71 -5.84
C ILE A 23 -2.61 6.74 -6.71
N LEU A 24 -2.26 5.46 -6.68
CA LEU A 24 -3.04 4.38 -7.29
C LEU A 24 -3.16 3.22 -6.30
N LEU A 25 -4.33 2.60 -6.21
CA LEU A 25 -4.44 1.33 -5.48
C LEU A 25 -3.91 0.17 -6.35
N GLU A 26 -3.51 -0.93 -5.73
CA GLU A 26 -3.26 -2.17 -6.47
C GLU A 26 -4.54 -2.60 -7.19
N SER A 27 -5.63 -2.72 -6.43
CA SER A 27 -6.93 -3.10 -6.93
C SER A 27 -8.05 -2.41 -6.17
N ASP A 28 -8.93 -1.74 -6.91
CA ASP A 28 -10.17 -1.18 -6.38
C ASP A 28 -11.24 -1.11 -7.48
N SER A 29 -12.50 -1.20 -7.08
CA SER A 29 -13.66 -1.21 -7.99
C SER A 29 -14.25 0.17 -8.26
N ARG A 30 -13.79 1.19 -7.53
CA ARG A 30 -14.29 2.57 -7.60
C ARG A 30 -13.14 3.57 -7.76
N LEU A 31 -12.05 3.36 -7.02
CA LEU A 31 -10.90 4.24 -7.03
C LEU A 31 -9.89 3.87 -8.13
N PRO A 32 -9.08 4.84 -8.61
CA PRO A 32 -8.01 4.57 -9.55
C PRO A 32 -7.08 3.45 -9.06
N SER A 33 -6.89 2.42 -9.88
CA SER A 33 -6.06 1.28 -9.52
C SER A 33 -5.29 0.72 -10.72
N VAL A 34 -4.16 0.08 -10.43
CA VAL A 34 -3.33 -0.54 -11.46
C VAL A 34 -4.09 -1.65 -12.17
N THR A 35 -4.85 -2.48 -11.44
CA THR A 35 -5.65 -3.54 -12.07
C THR A 35 -6.71 -2.98 -13.01
N ALA A 36 -7.37 -1.87 -12.66
CA ALA A 36 -8.35 -1.24 -13.54
C ALA A 36 -7.71 -0.71 -14.84
N ILE A 37 -6.51 -0.14 -14.78
CA ILE A 37 -5.78 0.32 -15.97
C ILE A 37 -5.35 -0.88 -16.83
N VAL A 38 -4.86 -1.95 -16.23
CA VAL A 38 -4.43 -3.16 -16.96
C VAL A 38 -5.61 -3.81 -17.68
N VAL A 39 -6.77 -3.88 -17.03
CA VAL A 39 -7.99 -4.50 -17.56
C VAL A 39 -8.78 -3.55 -18.46
N GLY A 40 -8.59 -2.23 -18.33
CA GLY A 40 -9.30 -1.19 -19.07
C GLY A 40 -10.69 -0.84 -18.52
N ARG A 41 -11.05 -1.39 -17.36
CA ARG A 41 -12.33 -1.14 -16.67
C ARG A 41 -12.17 -1.45 -15.17
N PRO A 42 -13.06 -0.94 -14.29
CA PRO A 42 -13.03 -1.29 -12.88
C PRO A 42 -13.08 -2.81 -12.66
N LEU A 43 -12.19 -3.32 -11.80
CA LEU A 43 -12.15 -4.74 -11.45
C LEU A 43 -12.92 -4.98 -10.16
N ARG A 44 -13.91 -5.88 -10.20
CA ARG A 44 -14.65 -6.36 -9.03
C ARG A 44 -14.13 -7.73 -8.62
N GLY A 45 -14.03 -7.97 -7.32
CA GLY A 45 -13.51 -9.23 -6.78
C GLY A 45 -11.98 -9.32 -6.79
N SER A 46 -11.47 -10.54 -6.59
CA SER A 46 -10.03 -10.80 -6.55
C SER A 46 -9.43 -10.82 -7.96
N TRP A 47 -8.39 -10.03 -8.19
CA TRP A 47 -7.69 -10.04 -9.47
C TRP A 47 -6.89 -11.33 -9.70
N TRP A 48 -6.55 -12.08 -8.64
CA TRP A 48 -5.83 -13.35 -8.73
C TRP A 48 -6.57 -14.41 -9.55
N GLY A 49 -7.91 -14.45 -9.45
CA GLY A 49 -8.75 -15.36 -10.22
C GLY A 49 -9.23 -14.80 -11.57
N HIS A 50 -8.86 -13.56 -11.92
CA HIS A 50 -9.33 -12.92 -13.14
C HIS A 50 -8.61 -13.52 -14.37
N PRO A 51 -9.25 -13.63 -15.56
CA PRO A 51 -8.59 -14.13 -16.78
C PRO A 51 -7.33 -13.34 -17.17
N SER A 52 -7.23 -12.07 -16.77
CA SER A 52 -6.03 -11.24 -16.96
C SER A 52 -5.02 -11.30 -15.82
N GLY A 53 -5.19 -12.18 -14.82
CA GLY A 53 -4.36 -12.22 -13.60
C GLY A 53 -2.86 -12.32 -13.89
N ARG A 54 -2.45 -13.14 -14.86
CA ARG A 54 -1.03 -13.24 -15.29
C ARG A 54 -0.49 -11.94 -15.90
N ARG A 55 -1.33 -11.16 -16.59
CA ARG A 55 -0.95 -9.86 -17.15
C ARG A 55 -0.87 -8.81 -16.04
N ILE A 56 -1.83 -8.81 -15.11
CA ILE A 56 -1.86 -7.95 -13.93
C ILE A 56 -0.60 -8.17 -13.09
N TRP A 57 -0.30 -9.41 -12.73
CA TRP A 57 0.89 -9.74 -11.94
C TRP A 57 2.18 -9.28 -12.61
N ARG A 58 2.33 -9.48 -13.93
CA ARG A 58 3.53 -9.03 -14.66
C ARG A 58 3.68 -7.51 -14.68
N VAL A 59 2.58 -6.77 -14.88
CA VAL A 59 2.61 -5.30 -14.84
C VAL A 59 2.91 -4.81 -13.43
N LEU A 60 2.23 -5.33 -12.40
CA LEU A 60 2.51 -5.00 -11.00
C LEU A 60 3.96 -5.29 -10.62
N ASN A 61 4.48 -6.47 -11.00
CA ASN A 61 5.85 -6.87 -10.67
C ASN A 61 6.92 -5.96 -11.32
N ARG A 62 6.59 -5.28 -12.42
CA ARG A 62 7.47 -4.27 -13.02
C ARG A 62 7.25 -2.90 -12.40
N PHE A 63 6.01 -2.55 -12.10
CA PHE A 63 5.62 -1.25 -11.56
C PHE A 63 6.17 -1.02 -10.15
N TRP A 64 5.99 -1.96 -9.21
CA TRP A 64 6.44 -1.82 -7.82
C TRP A 64 7.97 -1.73 -7.63
N ARG A 65 8.77 -2.13 -8.65
CA ARG A 65 10.24 -2.09 -8.62
C ARG A 65 10.80 -0.75 -9.09
N ARG A 66 9.93 0.16 -9.57
CA ARG A 66 10.37 1.45 -10.06
C ARG A 66 10.74 2.36 -8.89
N ARG A 67 11.81 3.14 -9.08
CA ARG A 67 12.33 4.06 -8.06
C ARG A 67 11.39 5.21 -7.69
N ASP A 68 10.35 5.47 -8.49
CA ASP A 68 9.36 6.51 -8.27
C ASP A 68 8.10 6.02 -7.52
N VAL A 69 8.08 4.75 -7.08
CA VAL A 69 6.94 4.10 -6.43
C VAL A 69 7.28 3.75 -4.98
N LEU A 70 6.50 4.28 -4.03
CA LEU A 70 6.42 3.77 -2.66
C LEU A 70 5.17 2.89 -2.53
N THR A 71 5.28 1.72 -1.91
CA THR A 71 4.14 0.82 -1.67
C THR A 71 3.82 0.79 -0.18
N THR A 72 2.56 1.00 0.17
CA THR A 72 2.10 1.03 1.57
C THR A 72 0.63 0.60 1.67
N LYS A 73 0.09 0.47 2.88
CA LYS A 73 -1.35 0.50 3.14
C LYS A 73 -1.73 1.92 3.53
N LEU A 74 -2.72 2.48 2.85
CA LEU A 74 -3.17 3.85 3.11
C LEU A 74 -4.67 4.01 2.84
N VAL A 75 -5.09 3.89 1.58
CA VAL A 75 -6.48 4.12 1.23
C VAL A 75 -7.30 2.87 1.57
N SER A 76 -8.18 3.00 2.57
CA SER A 76 -9.05 1.91 3.06
C SER A 76 -8.28 0.65 3.48
N GLY A 77 -7.04 0.79 3.97
CA GLY A 77 -6.18 -0.33 4.35
C GLY A 77 -5.69 -1.22 3.19
N LYS A 78 -5.87 -0.78 1.94
CA LYS A 78 -5.47 -1.51 0.73
C LYS A 78 -4.05 -1.15 0.29
N VAL A 79 -3.41 -2.07 -0.42
CA VAL A 79 -2.13 -1.82 -1.09
C VAL A 79 -2.29 -0.61 -2.01
N THR A 80 -1.50 0.41 -1.71
CA THR A 80 -1.53 1.73 -2.32
C THR A 80 -0.12 2.09 -2.76
N PHE A 81 0.00 2.56 -4.00
CA PHE A 81 1.21 3.10 -4.57
C PHE A 81 1.19 4.62 -4.46
N VAL A 82 2.28 5.20 -3.99
CA VAL A 82 2.45 6.65 -3.78
C VAL A 82 3.64 7.15 -4.58
N HIS A 83 3.39 8.10 -5.48
CA HIS A 83 4.40 8.64 -6.38
C HIS A 83 5.40 9.50 -5.62
N ARG A 84 6.67 9.51 -6.05
CA ARG A 84 7.77 10.26 -5.41
C ARG A 84 7.44 11.71 -5.04
N ARG A 85 6.66 12.39 -5.88
CA ARG A 85 6.25 13.80 -5.64
C ARG A 85 5.41 14.00 -4.37
N LEU A 86 4.88 12.93 -3.80
CA LEU A 86 4.04 12.94 -2.60
C LEU A 86 4.74 12.32 -1.38
N TRP A 87 6.00 11.89 -1.49
CA TRP A 87 6.67 11.18 -0.38
C TRP A 87 6.86 12.06 0.86
N SER A 88 7.20 13.33 0.69
CA SER A 88 7.31 14.28 1.81
C SER A 88 5.98 14.46 2.54
N GLN A 89 4.87 14.60 1.79
CA GLN A 89 3.53 14.77 2.34
C GLN A 89 3.06 13.47 3.00
N PHE A 90 3.32 12.33 2.36
CA PHE A 90 3.05 11.03 2.94
C PHE A 90 3.81 10.84 4.25
N LEU A 91 5.11 11.17 4.28
CA LEU A 91 5.91 11.08 5.48
C LEU A 91 5.31 11.94 6.60
N ALA A 92 5.05 13.23 6.30
CA ALA A 92 4.46 14.16 7.25
C ALA A 92 3.16 13.62 7.87
N VAL A 93 2.23 13.12 7.04
CA VAL A 93 0.98 12.52 7.53
C VAL A 93 1.24 11.23 8.29
N SER A 94 2.14 10.36 7.83
CA SER A 94 2.40 9.07 8.50
C SER A 94 3.08 9.21 9.87
N THR A 95 3.76 10.33 10.12
CA THR A 95 4.50 10.59 11.36
C THR A 95 3.86 11.63 12.26
N SER A 96 2.78 12.29 11.85
CA SER A 96 2.20 13.41 12.59
C SER A 96 1.53 13.02 13.90
N ARG A 97 0.97 11.81 13.99
CA ARG A 97 0.25 11.32 15.19
C ARG A 97 -0.92 12.21 15.57
N GLU A 98 -1.60 12.72 14.56
CA GLU A 98 -2.81 13.52 14.72
C GLU A 98 -3.89 12.73 15.46
N GLU A 99 -4.77 13.45 16.14
CA GLU A 99 -5.84 12.85 16.94
C GLU A 99 -6.67 11.83 16.15
N TRP A 100 -7.03 12.14 14.90
CA TRP A 100 -7.78 11.23 14.04
C TRP A 100 -7.05 9.91 13.71
N GLN A 101 -5.72 9.87 13.83
CA GLN A 101 -4.92 8.66 13.61
C GLN A 101 -4.88 7.77 14.85
N ILE A 102 -4.80 8.38 16.04
CA ILE A 102 -4.49 7.67 17.28
C ILE A 102 -5.67 7.53 18.24
N ALA A 103 -6.74 8.31 18.08
CA ALA A 103 -7.88 8.34 19.01
C ALA A 103 -8.59 6.98 19.13
N SER A 104 -8.57 6.17 18.06
CA SER A 104 -9.21 4.85 18.04
C SER A 104 -8.36 3.72 18.63
N LEU A 105 -7.10 4.00 19.01
CA LEU A 105 -6.17 2.99 19.51
C LEU A 105 -6.55 2.53 20.91
N SER A 106 -6.52 1.21 21.13
CA SER A 106 -6.62 0.67 22.49
C SER A 106 -5.42 1.11 23.35
N SER A 107 -5.57 1.12 24.69
CA SER A 107 -4.47 1.48 25.61
C SER A 107 -3.20 0.65 25.37
N LYS A 108 -3.36 -0.62 24.93
CA LYS A 108 -2.24 -1.49 24.54
C LYS A 108 -1.57 -1.03 23.25
N ALA A 109 -2.34 -0.67 22.22
CA ALA A 109 -1.81 -0.15 20.97
C ALA A 109 -1.13 1.21 21.16
N SER A 110 -1.71 2.13 21.93
CA SER A 110 -1.07 3.41 22.26
C SER A 110 0.24 3.23 23.03
N THR A 111 0.30 2.26 23.95
CA THR A 111 1.54 1.92 24.65
C THR A 111 2.58 1.34 23.69
N LEU A 112 2.16 0.43 22.81
CA LEU A 112 3.04 -0.16 21.81
C LEU A 112 3.61 0.90 20.86
N LEU A 113 2.77 1.84 20.42
CA LEU A 113 3.15 2.95 19.55
C LEU A 113 4.26 3.81 20.18
N ARG A 114 4.12 4.18 21.47
CA ARG A 114 5.18 4.90 22.20
C ARG A 114 6.50 4.13 22.27
N VAL A 115 6.44 2.80 22.36
CA VAL A 115 7.66 1.97 22.34
C VAL A 115 8.31 2.02 20.96
N VAL A 116 7.53 1.94 19.89
CA VAL A 116 8.02 2.07 18.51
C VAL A 116 8.64 3.45 18.30
N ASP A 117 8.00 4.53 18.74
CA ASP A 117 8.52 5.90 18.58
C ASP A 117 9.90 6.09 19.21
N ARG A 118 10.09 5.50 20.39
CA ARG A 118 11.37 5.58 21.10
C ARG A 118 12.44 4.67 20.51
N LYS A 119 12.06 3.48 20.01
CA LYS A 119 13.01 2.45 19.55
C LYS A 119 13.23 2.44 18.04
N GLY A 120 12.45 3.21 17.28
CA GLY A 120 12.37 3.17 15.82
C GLY A 120 11.61 1.95 15.30
N GLU A 121 11.94 0.76 15.79
CA GLU A 121 11.28 -0.48 15.42
C GLU A 121 11.21 -1.47 16.59
N ILE A 122 10.24 -2.38 16.52
CA ILE A 122 10.15 -3.55 17.40
C ILE A 122 9.71 -4.75 16.58
N ARG A 123 10.20 -5.92 16.94
CA ARG A 123 9.67 -7.17 16.40
C ARG A 123 8.67 -7.79 17.36
N THR A 124 7.48 -8.14 16.87
CA THR A 124 6.43 -8.74 17.69
C THR A 124 6.76 -10.17 18.15
N ASP A 125 7.77 -10.80 17.56
CA ASP A 125 8.29 -12.13 17.90
C ASP A 125 9.52 -12.11 18.84
N ALA A 126 10.01 -10.93 19.23
CA ALA A 126 11.20 -10.82 20.07
C ALA A 126 10.97 -11.32 21.51
N LYS A 127 12.00 -11.99 22.09
CA LYS A 127 12.01 -12.39 23.50
C LYS A 127 11.93 -11.15 24.41
N GLY A 128 11.08 -11.16 25.43
CA GLY A 128 10.94 -10.07 26.41
C GLY A 128 9.76 -9.10 26.17
N LEU A 129 9.05 -9.19 25.04
CA LEU A 129 7.75 -8.54 24.88
C LEU A 129 6.66 -9.38 25.54
N LEU A 130 5.78 -8.74 26.34
CA LEU A 130 4.59 -9.37 26.88
C LEU A 130 3.73 -9.92 25.72
N LYS A 131 3.86 -11.22 25.42
CA LYS A 131 3.25 -11.85 24.23
C LYS A 131 1.72 -11.69 24.16
N ARG A 132 1.06 -11.55 25.31
CA ARG A 132 -0.40 -11.54 25.39
C ARG A 132 -1.00 -10.20 24.96
N GLY A 133 -1.47 -10.14 23.72
CA GLY A 133 -2.20 -9.00 23.16
C GLY A 133 -1.36 -8.07 22.27
N VAL A 134 -0.04 -8.26 22.21
CA VAL A 134 0.85 -7.54 21.28
C VAL A 134 0.45 -7.77 19.81
N PRO A 135 0.09 -9.00 19.35
CA PRO A 135 -0.34 -9.17 17.96
C PRO A 135 -1.60 -8.39 17.60
N LYS A 136 -2.56 -8.27 18.53
CA LYS A 136 -3.78 -7.49 18.31
C LYS A 136 -3.46 -5.99 18.28
N ALA A 137 -2.66 -5.51 19.23
CA ALA A 137 -2.22 -4.13 19.28
C ALA A 137 -1.39 -3.74 18.05
N ALA A 138 -0.50 -4.60 17.56
CA ALA A 138 0.27 -4.37 16.33
C ALA A 138 -0.64 -4.21 15.11
N ARG A 139 -1.67 -5.06 14.97
CA ARG A 139 -2.67 -4.92 13.90
C ARG A 139 -3.46 -3.61 13.95
N GLU A 140 -3.59 -2.98 15.12
CA GLU A 140 -4.20 -1.65 15.22
C GLU A 140 -3.28 -0.56 14.67
N LEU A 141 -1.96 -0.73 14.74
CA LEU A 141 -0.96 0.20 14.20
C LEU A 141 -0.69 0.01 12.69
N GLU A 142 -1.12 -1.12 12.12
CA GLU A 142 -0.98 -1.42 10.68
C GLU A 142 -2.11 -0.84 9.81
N LYS A 143 -3.06 -0.11 10.41
CA LYS A 143 -4.26 0.41 9.75
C LYS A 143 -4.05 1.77 9.09
#